data_AF-A0A7Y5PYD7-F1
#
_entry.id   AF-A0A7Y5PYD7-F1
#
_cell.length_a   1.000
_cell.length_b   1.000
_cell.length_c   1.000
_cell.angle_alpha   90.00
_cell.angle_beta   90.00
_cell.angle_gamma   90.00
#
_symmetry.space_group_name_H-M   'P 1'
#
loop_
_entity.id
_entity.type
_entity.pdbx_description
1 polymer ?
#
loop_
_entity_poly.entity_id
_entity_poly.type
_entity_poly.pdbx_seq_one_letter_code
_entity_poly.pdbx_strand_id
1 'polypeptide(L)'
;MAFLMIILLYAIIFQLNYGTKADLRVAENDVTITQMDASIESALQEVYDRLKQDGATAAAEGGAGGAAAGAGGGMPGGGAGQAGQGGEGEGGDEPSDSRMDSWGRPQRSTIGDIELRILVQDEDGKINVLQLLADDEEERDQATERLVRLIDFFRDGSTVDVDRSEAIRIVESIKLHLTQRTQSVLPRPKLTSDDAEDKERCMPLTLKEFEVLERLDERLFRDFRDERGDIVHSLSSYLTVWTSITQGATEGGEGAAAGGAGAQNQNQNQNQNQSGGGSGSSGDDPNWGVCVNVNTAPVAVLKALVDDREVGSRFWDAVVEYRNLEKKEEEGEESSGSTTDDPTSEPQLDENGEPIIEREFFDSLEELAEVDGWERLEETIRGKLQNLLCTRSHVFSIYVTARRKTGQNDEFGGYLGTPRQGEREDERGKGLVRTVRSVVWRYGSGEDVKIIPLVRWEVLDYTPFDVIDFPVEGR
;
A
#
# COMPACT_ATOMS: atom_id res chain seq x y z
N MET A 1 -63.07 5.32 -34.64
CA MET A 1 -62.70 3.94 -34.23
C MET A 1 -61.40 3.48 -34.88
N ALA A 2 -61.28 3.41 -36.21
CA ALA A 2 -60.05 2.95 -36.88
C ALA A 2 -58.78 3.77 -36.53
N PHE A 3 -58.89 5.10 -36.43
CA PHE A 3 -57.75 5.97 -36.08
C PHE A 3 -57.24 5.75 -34.64
N LEU A 4 -58.14 5.55 -33.67
CA LEU A 4 -57.79 5.23 -32.28
C LEU A 4 -57.10 3.86 -32.18
N MET A 5 -57.55 2.87 -32.96
CA MET A 5 -56.91 1.56 -33.07
C MET A 5 -55.46 1.67 -33.58
N ILE A 6 -55.21 2.52 -34.60
CA ILE A 6 -53.86 2.72 -35.15
C ILE A 6 -52.93 3.39 -34.14
N ILE A 7 -53.39 4.41 -33.42
CA ILE A 7 -52.58 5.08 -32.37
C ILE A 7 -52.23 4.09 -31.26
N LEU A 8 -53.19 3.28 -30.82
CA LEU A 8 -52.95 2.26 -29.79
C LEU A 8 -51.95 1.20 -30.26
N LEU A 9 -52.06 0.73 -31.50
CA LEU A 9 -51.15 -0.25 -32.09
C LEU A 9 -49.74 0.33 -32.25
N TYR A 10 -49.62 1.60 -32.68
CA TYR A 10 -48.35 2.31 -32.73
C TYR A 10 -47.71 2.45 -31.34
N ALA A 11 -48.50 2.81 -30.31
CA ALA A 11 -48.01 2.91 -28.94
C ALA A 11 -47.49 1.56 -28.41
N ILE A 12 -48.19 0.45 -28.69
CA ILE A 12 -47.76 -0.89 -28.31
C ILE A 12 -46.45 -1.28 -29.03
N ILE A 13 -46.35 -1.06 -30.34
CA ILE A 13 -45.12 -1.34 -31.10
C ILE A 13 -43.96 -0.50 -30.58
N PHE A 14 -44.19 0.78 -30.27
CA PHE A 14 -43.17 1.67 -29.73
C PHE A 14 -42.69 1.20 -28.36
N GLN A 15 -43.61 0.84 -27.45
CA GLN A 15 -43.27 0.28 -26.14
C GLN A 15 -42.50 -1.03 -26.25
N LEU A 16 -42.91 -1.94 -27.14
CA LEU A 16 -42.19 -3.19 -27.37
C LEU A 16 -40.77 -2.94 -27.92
N ASN A 17 -40.62 -2.04 -28.91
CA ASN A 17 -39.32 -1.72 -29.48
C ASN A 17 -38.38 -1.07 -28.46
N TYR A 18 -38.90 -0.15 -27.64
CA TYR A 18 -38.12 0.51 -26.60
C TYR A 18 -37.73 -0.47 -25.48
N GLY A 19 -38.67 -1.31 -25.02
CA GLY A 19 -38.41 -2.35 -24.03
C GLY A 19 -37.35 -3.34 -24.50
N THR A 20 -37.51 -3.93 -25.70
CA THR A 20 -36.54 -4.89 -26.25
C THR A 20 -35.16 -4.27 -26.46
N LYS A 21 -35.07 -3.00 -26.87
CA LYS A 21 -33.77 -2.31 -26.99
C LYS A 21 -33.12 -2.02 -25.65
N ALA A 22 -33.90 -1.69 -24.63
CA ALA A 22 -33.39 -1.51 -23.27
C ALA A 22 -32.87 -2.84 -22.73
N ASP A 23 -33.65 -3.93 -22.87
CA ASP A 23 -33.27 -5.27 -22.42
C ASP A 23 -32.00 -5.78 -23.13
N LEU A 24 -31.90 -5.56 -24.45
CA LEU A 24 -30.70 -5.91 -25.21
C LEU A 24 -29.47 -5.17 -24.69
N ARG A 25 -29.59 -3.86 -24.40
CA ARG A 25 -28.48 -3.06 -23.86
C ARG A 25 -28.08 -3.50 -22.46
N VAL A 26 -29.04 -3.84 -21.60
CA VAL A 26 -28.75 -4.37 -20.26
C VAL A 26 -28.01 -5.71 -20.38
N ALA A 27 -28.48 -6.62 -21.25
CA ALA A 27 -27.81 -7.90 -21.47
C ALA A 27 -26.39 -7.73 -22.05
N GLU A 28 -26.19 -6.81 -23.00
CA GLU A 28 -24.86 -6.48 -23.55
C GLU A 28 -23.92 -5.89 -22.48
N ASN A 29 -24.45 -5.04 -21.59
CA ASN A 29 -23.71 -4.47 -20.48
C ASN A 29 -23.34 -5.56 -19.44
N ASP A 30 -24.23 -6.49 -19.13
CA ASP A 30 -23.97 -7.58 -18.17
C ASP A 30 -22.86 -8.52 -18.68
N VAL A 31 -22.92 -8.88 -19.97
CA VAL A 31 -21.85 -9.65 -20.64
C VAL A 31 -20.54 -8.88 -20.61
N THR A 32 -20.60 -7.57 -20.86
CA THR A 32 -19.43 -6.69 -20.79
C THR A 32 -18.80 -6.66 -19.41
N ILE A 33 -19.61 -6.47 -18.35
CA ILE A 33 -19.12 -6.44 -16.98
C ILE A 33 -18.49 -7.78 -16.60
N THR A 34 -19.08 -8.90 -17.06
CA THR A 34 -18.49 -10.24 -16.84
C THR A 34 -17.13 -10.38 -17.53
N GLN A 35 -16.97 -9.83 -18.75
CA GLN A 35 -15.69 -9.81 -19.46
C GLN A 35 -14.67 -8.91 -18.75
N MET A 36 -15.10 -7.77 -18.20
CA MET A 36 -14.26 -6.90 -17.36
C MET A 36 -13.79 -7.63 -16.11
N ASP A 37 -14.70 -8.30 -15.39
CA ASP A 37 -14.37 -9.03 -14.17
C ASP A 37 -13.33 -10.15 -14.47
N ALA A 38 -13.47 -10.88 -15.59
CA ALA A 38 -12.46 -11.87 -16.00
C ALA A 38 -11.10 -11.25 -16.37
N SER A 39 -11.11 -10.07 -17.01
CA SER A 39 -9.89 -9.34 -17.37
C SER A 39 -9.18 -8.80 -16.13
N ILE A 40 -9.96 -8.31 -15.15
CA ILE A 40 -9.48 -7.88 -13.84
C ILE A 40 -8.87 -9.05 -13.07
N GLU A 41 -9.52 -10.21 -13.02
CA GLU A 41 -8.97 -11.39 -12.32
C GLU A 41 -7.64 -11.84 -12.92
N SER A 42 -7.50 -11.76 -14.25
CA SER A 42 -6.23 -12.06 -14.94
C SER A 42 -5.14 -11.06 -14.56
N ALA A 43 -5.46 -9.77 -14.54
CA ALA A 43 -4.51 -8.73 -14.12
C ALA A 43 -4.11 -8.85 -12.65
N LEU A 44 -5.04 -9.18 -11.75
CA LEU A 44 -4.74 -9.41 -10.33
C LEU A 44 -3.75 -10.57 -10.14
N GLN A 45 -3.91 -11.68 -10.88
CA GLN A 45 -2.98 -12.80 -10.83
C GLN A 45 -1.57 -12.40 -11.26
N GLU A 46 -1.45 -11.62 -12.33
CA GLU A 46 -0.17 -11.10 -12.80
C GLU A 46 0.51 -10.20 -11.74
N VAL A 47 -0.25 -9.33 -11.07
CA VAL A 47 0.28 -8.50 -9.97
C VAL A 47 0.69 -9.35 -8.77
N TYR A 48 -0.07 -10.39 -8.42
CA TYR A 48 0.31 -11.30 -7.34
C TYR A 48 1.63 -12.01 -7.64
N ASP A 49 1.83 -12.47 -8.88
CA ASP A 49 3.07 -13.13 -9.28
C ASP A 49 4.25 -12.16 -9.23
N ARG A 50 4.06 -10.90 -9.62
CA ARG A 50 5.11 -9.87 -9.52
C ARG A 50 5.47 -9.55 -8.08
N LEU A 51 4.50 -9.29 -7.21
CA LEU A 51 4.75 -9.06 -5.77
C LEU A 51 5.44 -10.26 -5.11
N LYS A 52 5.12 -11.48 -5.57
CA LYS A 52 5.77 -12.70 -5.09
C LYS A 52 7.22 -12.80 -5.55
N GLN A 53 7.51 -12.50 -6.82
CA GLN A 53 8.86 -12.52 -7.37
C GLN A 53 9.73 -11.48 -6.69
N ASP A 54 9.21 -10.27 -6.55
CA ASP A 54 9.83 -9.13 -5.88
C ASP A 54 10.25 -9.49 -4.44
N GLY A 55 9.30 -9.98 -3.62
CA GLY A 55 9.64 -10.43 -2.26
C GLY A 55 10.62 -11.61 -2.22
N ALA A 56 10.64 -12.47 -3.25
CA ALA A 56 11.56 -13.61 -3.30
C ALA A 56 12.99 -13.19 -3.65
N THR A 57 13.16 -12.18 -4.53
CA THR A 57 14.45 -11.54 -4.80
C THR A 57 15.00 -10.90 -3.53
N ALA A 58 14.15 -10.12 -2.85
CA ALA A 58 14.46 -9.46 -1.58
C ALA A 58 14.93 -10.47 -0.49
N ALA A 59 14.27 -11.64 -0.43
CA ALA A 59 14.66 -12.72 0.50
C ALA A 59 15.99 -13.42 0.11
N ALA A 60 16.29 -13.51 -1.19
CA ALA A 60 17.52 -14.12 -1.67
C ALA A 60 18.76 -13.24 -1.41
N GLU A 61 18.59 -11.92 -1.52
CA GLU A 61 19.65 -10.93 -1.25
C GLU A 61 19.97 -10.85 0.25
N GLY A 62 18.96 -10.81 1.12
CA GLY A 62 19.15 -10.86 2.57
C GLY A 62 19.70 -12.20 3.11
N GLY A 63 19.58 -13.29 2.34
CA GLY A 63 20.08 -14.62 2.71
C GLY A 63 21.56 -14.88 2.41
N ALA A 64 22.22 -14.01 1.65
CA ALA A 64 23.59 -14.23 1.16
C ALA A 64 24.70 -14.03 2.22
N GLY A 65 24.35 -13.69 3.47
CA GLY A 65 25.30 -13.54 4.58
C GLY A 65 25.70 -14.84 5.31
N GLY A 66 25.13 -16.00 4.96
CA GLY A 66 25.28 -17.22 5.77
C GLY A 66 25.53 -18.49 4.96
N ALA A 67 26.73 -19.04 5.11
CA ALA A 67 27.14 -20.41 4.75
C ALA A 67 27.47 -20.73 3.27
N ALA A 68 28.66 -20.29 2.85
CA ALA A 68 29.46 -21.07 1.91
C ALA A 68 29.92 -22.39 2.56
N ALA A 69 29.04 -23.39 2.61
CA ALA A 69 29.40 -24.76 2.92
C ALA A 69 29.99 -25.41 1.66
N GLY A 70 31.33 -25.40 1.57
CA GLY A 70 32.07 -26.07 0.52
C GLY A 70 31.76 -27.57 0.45
N ALA A 71 31.07 -27.98 -0.61
CA ALA A 71 31.06 -29.36 -1.06
C ALA A 71 32.02 -29.48 -2.25
N GLY A 72 33.23 -29.95 -1.95
CA GLY A 72 34.30 -30.13 -2.91
C GLY A 72 33.98 -31.11 -4.03
N GLY A 73 34.24 -30.68 -5.26
CA GLY A 73 34.41 -31.51 -6.44
C GLY A 73 35.71 -31.09 -7.13
N GLY A 74 36.74 -31.93 -7.03
CA GLY A 74 38.09 -31.60 -7.47
C GLY A 74 38.27 -31.58 -8.99
N MET A 75 39.03 -30.59 -9.46
CA MET A 75 39.86 -30.67 -10.66
C MET A 75 41.18 -29.92 -10.41
N PRO A 76 42.34 -30.46 -10.84
CA PRO A 76 43.62 -29.80 -10.70
C PRO A 76 43.94 -29.00 -11.97
N GLY A 77 44.14 -27.70 -11.83
CA GLY A 77 44.62 -26.83 -12.91
C GLY A 77 45.38 -25.64 -12.34
N GLY A 78 46.71 -25.70 -12.43
CA GLY A 78 47.59 -24.70 -11.83
C GLY A 78 47.54 -23.34 -12.52
N GLY A 79 47.57 -22.29 -11.71
CA GLY A 79 47.81 -20.91 -12.12
C GLY A 79 48.13 -20.08 -10.88
N ALA A 80 49.41 -19.73 -10.71
CA ALA A 80 49.86 -18.83 -9.66
C ALA A 80 49.52 -17.38 -10.06
N GLY A 81 48.82 -16.66 -9.19
CA GLY A 81 48.47 -15.26 -9.42
C GLY A 81 47.79 -14.61 -8.22
N GLN A 82 48.62 -13.93 -7.43
CA GLN A 82 48.35 -12.66 -6.73
C GLN A 82 47.16 -12.58 -5.76
N ALA A 83 47.49 -12.55 -4.47
CA ALA A 83 46.60 -12.16 -3.38
C ALA A 83 46.16 -10.70 -3.55
N GLY A 84 44.87 -10.50 -3.82
CA GLY A 84 44.17 -9.24 -3.63
C GLY A 84 43.77 -9.09 -2.17
N GLN A 85 44.13 -7.94 -1.60
CA GLN A 85 43.87 -7.51 -0.24
C GLN A 85 42.68 -6.54 -0.28
N GLY A 86 41.67 -6.77 0.57
CA GLY A 86 40.72 -5.77 1.05
C GLY A 86 39.71 -5.21 0.05
N GLY A 87 38.47 -5.69 0.16
CA GLY A 87 37.28 -4.85 0.05
C GLY A 87 36.52 -5.06 1.34
N GLU A 88 36.45 -4.03 2.19
CA GLU A 88 35.41 -3.94 3.20
C GLU A 88 34.10 -3.86 2.41
N GLY A 89 33.28 -4.91 2.47
CA GLY A 89 31.93 -4.84 1.94
C GLY A 89 31.19 -3.83 2.80
N GLU A 90 30.89 -2.68 2.21
CA GLU A 90 29.80 -1.80 2.66
C GLU A 90 28.52 -2.63 2.79
N GLY A 91 27.65 -2.18 3.69
CA GLY A 91 26.52 -2.95 4.24
C GLY A 91 25.76 -3.71 3.16
N GLY A 92 25.45 -4.98 3.44
CA GLY A 92 24.54 -5.70 2.57
C GLY A 92 23.20 -4.96 2.56
N ASP A 93 22.73 -4.59 1.37
CA ASP A 93 21.45 -3.93 1.18
C ASP A 93 20.37 -4.73 1.91
N GLU A 94 19.76 -4.09 2.91
CA GLU A 94 18.58 -4.65 3.54
C GLU A 94 17.46 -4.60 2.51
N PRO A 95 16.66 -5.68 2.34
CA PRO A 95 15.57 -5.63 1.39
C PRO A 95 14.65 -4.45 1.70
N SER A 96 14.42 -3.57 0.73
CA SER A 96 13.66 -2.35 0.86
C SER A 96 12.54 -2.35 -0.19
N ASP A 97 11.39 -1.78 0.16
CA ASP A 97 10.23 -1.63 -0.72
C ASP A 97 10.02 -0.16 -1.03
N SER A 98 9.90 0.18 -2.31
CA SER A 98 9.85 1.56 -2.77
C SER A 98 8.82 1.77 -3.88
N ARG A 99 8.50 3.04 -4.18
CA ARG A 99 7.70 3.38 -5.38
C ARG A 99 8.45 3.14 -6.70
N MET A 100 9.77 2.90 -6.64
CA MET A 100 10.58 2.64 -7.81
C MET A 100 10.54 1.18 -8.23
N ASP A 101 10.07 0.31 -7.35
CA ASP A 101 9.87 -1.10 -7.62
C ASP A 101 8.89 -1.32 -8.77
N SER A 102 9.00 -2.48 -9.41
CA SER A 102 8.15 -2.84 -10.56
C SER A 102 6.65 -2.80 -10.26
N TRP A 103 6.27 -3.01 -8.99
CA TRP A 103 4.88 -2.95 -8.52
C TRP A 103 4.43 -1.53 -8.14
N GLY A 104 5.35 -0.65 -7.73
CA GLY A 104 5.05 0.66 -7.15
C GLY A 104 4.55 1.70 -8.16
N ARG A 105 4.73 1.44 -9.46
CA ARG A 105 4.33 2.36 -10.54
C ARG A 105 2.95 1.99 -11.12
N PRO A 106 2.09 2.99 -11.43
CA PRO A 106 0.85 2.74 -12.15
C PRO A 106 1.11 2.12 -13.53
N GLN A 107 0.30 1.13 -13.89
CA GLN A 107 0.46 0.39 -15.15
C GLN A 107 -0.82 0.42 -15.96
N ARG A 108 -0.66 0.37 -17.28
CA ARG A 108 -1.75 0.23 -18.23
C ARG A 108 -1.56 -1.01 -19.09
N SER A 109 -2.64 -1.74 -19.29
CA SER A 109 -2.68 -2.92 -20.15
C SER A 109 -3.99 -2.96 -20.92
N THR A 110 -4.04 -3.75 -21.99
CA THR A 110 -5.26 -3.95 -22.78
C THR A 110 -5.49 -5.44 -22.99
N ILE A 111 -6.71 -5.88 -22.71
CA ILE A 111 -7.15 -7.27 -22.95
C ILE A 111 -8.35 -7.21 -23.88
N GLY A 112 -8.12 -7.50 -25.17
CA GLY A 112 -9.14 -7.35 -26.19
C GLY A 112 -9.51 -5.88 -26.40
N ASP A 113 -10.74 -5.50 -26.04
CA ASP A 113 -11.27 -4.13 -26.11
C ASP A 113 -11.46 -3.48 -24.73
N ILE A 114 -10.93 -4.11 -23.68
CA ILE A 114 -10.96 -3.61 -22.31
C ILE A 114 -9.59 -3.01 -21.99
N GLU A 115 -9.59 -1.74 -21.62
CA GLU A 115 -8.43 -1.03 -21.09
C GLU A 115 -8.38 -1.24 -19.58
N LEU A 116 -7.22 -1.62 -19.05
CA LEU A 116 -6.98 -1.86 -17.64
C LEU A 116 -5.96 -0.85 -17.13
N ARG A 117 -6.29 -0.17 -16.03
CA ARG A 117 -5.33 0.59 -15.21
C ARG A 117 -5.12 -0.16 -13.91
N ILE A 118 -3.87 -0.46 -13.58
CA ILE A 118 -3.46 -1.16 -12.36
C ILE A 118 -2.69 -0.15 -11.50
N LEU A 119 -3.08 -0.03 -10.23
CA LEU A 119 -2.42 0.78 -9.23
C LEU A 119 -2.21 -0.09 -7.99
N VAL A 120 -0.97 -0.23 -7.55
CA VAL A 120 -0.65 -0.90 -6.29
C VAL A 120 -0.27 0.17 -5.28
N GLN A 121 -0.88 0.11 -4.10
CA GLN A 121 -0.57 0.98 -2.98
C GLN A 121 -0.05 0.14 -1.83
N ASP A 122 1.03 0.62 -1.22
CA ASP A 122 1.54 0.08 0.01
C ASP A 122 0.64 0.49 1.20
N GLU A 123 0.24 -0.48 2.01
CA GLU A 123 -0.54 -0.24 3.23
C GLU A 123 0.36 0.04 4.44
N ASP A 124 1.62 -0.42 4.43
CA ASP A 124 2.58 -0.11 5.50
C ASP A 124 3.11 1.33 5.40
N GLY A 125 2.93 2.02 4.27
CA GLY A 125 3.11 3.47 4.16
C GLY A 125 2.01 4.33 4.84
N LYS A 126 1.02 3.71 5.49
CA LYS A 126 -0.18 4.37 6.04
C LYS A 126 -0.26 4.24 7.57
N ILE A 127 -0.99 5.16 8.23
CA ILE A 127 -1.23 5.04 9.68
C ILE A 127 -2.30 3.98 9.94
N ASN A 128 -1.96 3.03 10.82
CA ASN A 128 -2.89 1.98 11.19
C ASN A 128 -3.87 2.42 12.29
N VAL A 129 -5.17 2.39 11.98
CA VAL A 129 -6.25 2.74 12.90
C VAL A 129 -6.36 1.76 14.07
N LEU A 130 -5.92 0.51 13.91
CA LEU A 130 -5.95 -0.50 14.97
C LEU A 130 -5.07 -0.15 16.16
N GLN A 131 -4.10 0.76 16.00
CA GLN A 131 -3.27 1.25 17.11
C GLN A 131 -4.11 1.99 18.18
N LEU A 132 -5.34 2.41 17.86
CA LEU A 132 -6.30 2.93 18.86
C LEU A 132 -6.78 1.86 19.86
N LEU A 133 -6.54 0.58 19.56
CA LEU A 133 -6.89 -0.56 20.40
C LEU A 133 -5.68 -1.14 21.15
N ALA A 134 -4.53 -0.44 21.14
CA ALA A 134 -3.37 -0.83 21.94
C ALA A 134 -3.75 -1.00 23.42
N ASP A 135 -3.17 -2.05 24.04
CA ASP A 135 -3.44 -2.37 25.43
C ASP A 135 -2.79 -1.36 26.39
N ASP A 136 -1.62 -0.83 26.00
CA ASP A 136 -0.98 0.26 26.73
C ASP A 136 -1.70 1.60 26.50
N GLU A 137 -2.02 2.28 27.60
CA GLU A 137 -2.78 3.52 27.56
C GLU A 137 -1.96 4.67 26.96
N GLU A 138 -0.66 4.71 27.22
CA GLU A 138 0.22 5.76 26.69
C GLU A 138 0.40 5.60 25.18
N GLU A 139 0.68 4.39 24.70
CA GLU A 139 0.76 4.08 23.25
C GLU A 139 -0.56 4.41 22.54
N ARG A 140 -1.69 4.07 23.14
CA ARG A 140 -3.02 4.36 22.60
C ARG A 140 -3.31 5.85 22.52
N ASP A 141 -2.90 6.63 23.52
CA ASP A 141 -3.08 8.08 23.50
C ASP A 141 -2.14 8.74 22.47
N GLN A 142 -0.91 8.25 22.34
CA GLN A 142 0.00 8.66 21.26
C GLN A 142 -0.57 8.31 19.87
N ALA A 143 -1.17 7.13 19.70
CA ALA A 143 -1.84 6.73 18.46
C ALA A 143 -3.06 7.61 18.16
N THR A 144 -3.82 7.98 19.20
CA THR A 144 -4.95 8.90 19.09
C THR A 144 -4.48 10.26 18.57
N GLU A 145 -3.43 10.84 19.16
CA GLU A 145 -2.92 12.15 18.73
C GLU A 145 -2.28 12.10 17.33
N ARG A 146 -1.62 11.00 16.97
CA ARG A 146 -1.12 10.75 15.59
C ARG A 146 -2.26 10.78 14.58
N LEU A 147 -3.35 10.07 14.87
CA LEU A 147 -4.50 10.00 13.98
C LEU A 147 -5.22 11.36 13.88
N VAL A 148 -5.35 12.10 14.98
CA VAL A 148 -5.92 13.46 14.96
C VAL A 148 -5.11 14.37 14.04
N ARG A 149 -3.78 14.36 14.16
CA ARG A 149 -2.89 15.17 13.31
C ARG A 149 -2.97 14.77 11.86
N LEU A 150 -3.04 13.48 11.55
CA LEU A 150 -3.21 13.02 10.17
C LEU A 150 -4.51 13.57 9.57
N ILE A 151 -5.62 13.49 10.31
CA ILE A 151 -6.93 13.97 9.82
C ILE A 151 -6.98 15.50 9.71
N ASP A 152 -6.17 16.23 10.48
CA ASP A 152 -5.96 17.68 10.30
C ASP A 152 -5.15 17.98 9.03
N PHE A 153 -4.14 17.15 8.70
CA PHE A 153 -3.23 17.43 7.58
C PHE A 153 -3.66 16.87 6.22
N PHE A 154 -4.44 15.78 6.15
CA PHE A 154 -4.63 15.03 4.89
C PHE A 154 -5.38 15.80 3.79
N ARG A 155 -6.02 16.92 4.13
CA ARG A 155 -6.75 17.81 3.21
C ARG A 155 -6.35 19.28 3.32
N ASP A 156 -5.24 19.55 4.00
CA ASP A 156 -4.72 20.91 4.15
C ASP A 156 -4.50 21.52 2.76
N GLY A 157 -4.95 22.77 2.59
CA GLY A 157 -4.91 23.49 1.32
C GLY A 157 -6.03 23.16 0.30
N SER A 158 -6.83 22.12 0.52
CA SER A 158 -7.97 21.79 -0.34
C SER A 158 -9.21 22.64 -0.01
N THR A 159 -10.23 22.65 -0.89
CA THR A 159 -11.50 23.34 -0.57
C THR A 159 -12.34 22.65 0.51
N VAL A 160 -12.01 21.41 0.85
CA VAL A 160 -12.76 20.56 1.80
C VAL A 160 -11.83 20.13 2.93
N ASP A 161 -11.09 21.09 3.45
CA ASP A 161 -10.18 20.92 4.57
C ASP A 161 -10.94 20.57 5.87
N VAL A 162 -10.28 19.81 6.75
CA VAL A 162 -10.83 19.32 8.02
C VAL A 162 -10.03 19.94 9.15
N ASP A 163 -10.67 20.83 9.92
CA ASP A 163 -9.97 21.46 11.03
C ASP A 163 -9.69 20.48 12.18
N ARG A 164 -8.70 20.80 13.02
CA ARG A 164 -8.36 19.99 14.20
C ARG A 164 -9.55 19.66 15.12
N SER A 165 -10.53 20.55 15.26
CA SER A 165 -11.69 20.29 16.13
C SER A 165 -12.61 19.23 15.53
N GLU A 166 -12.77 19.23 14.21
CA GLU A 166 -13.47 18.22 13.44
C GLU A 166 -12.67 16.92 13.43
N ALA A 167 -11.34 16.97 13.22
CA ALA A 167 -10.45 15.82 13.28
C ALA A 167 -10.57 15.07 14.63
N ILE A 168 -10.56 15.79 15.76
CA ILE A 168 -10.79 15.20 17.09
C ILE A 168 -12.13 14.46 17.14
N ARG A 169 -13.21 15.07 16.65
CA ARG A 169 -14.55 14.44 16.66
C ARG A 169 -14.61 13.20 15.77
N ILE A 170 -13.92 13.22 14.63
CA ILE A 170 -13.82 12.07 13.72
C ILE A 170 -13.10 10.92 14.43
N VAL A 171 -11.93 11.19 15.01
CA VAL A 171 -11.14 10.19 15.74
C VAL A 171 -11.89 9.63 16.94
N GLU A 172 -12.54 10.48 17.73
CA GLU A 172 -13.39 10.04 18.86
C GLU A 172 -14.53 9.14 18.36
N SER A 173 -15.14 9.45 17.23
CA SER A 173 -16.21 8.64 16.65
C SER A 173 -15.70 7.27 16.18
N ILE A 174 -14.51 7.22 15.58
CA ILE A 174 -13.83 5.97 15.20
C ILE A 174 -13.47 5.16 16.45
N LYS A 175 -12.80 5.77 17.43
CA LYS A 175 -12.41 5.13 18.71
C LYS A 175 -13.62 4.57 19.44
N LEU A 176 -14.72 5.33 19.52
CA LEU A 176 -15.98 4.87 20.10
C LEU A 176 -16.56 3.68 19.34
N HIS A 177 -16.52 3.70 18.00
CA HIS A 177 -16.99 2.59 17.18
C HIS A 177 -16.20 1.31 17.42
N LEU A 178 -14.88 1.42 17.62
CA LEU A 178 -14.00 0.27 17.83
C LEU A 178 -14.09 -0.32 19.25
N THR A 179 -14.39 0.51 20.25
CA THR A 179 -14.41 0.13 21.67
C THR A 179 -15.80 -0.20 22.21
N GLN A 180 -16.87 0.41 21.68
CA GLN A 180 -18.24 0.32 22.22
C GLN A 180 -19.25 -0.16 21.16
N ARG A 181 -18.88 -1.16 20.36
CA ARG A 181 -19.66 -1.55 19.17
C ARG A 181 -21.01 -2.20 19.49
N THR A 182 -21.17 -2.80 20.66
CA THR A 182 -22.42 -3.43 21.14
C THR A 182 -23.56 -2.44 21.34
N GLN A 183 -23.23 -1.17 21.62
CA GLN A 183 -24.17 -0.06 21.82
C GLN A 183 -24.44 0.72 20.52
N SER A 184 -23.73 0.40 19.45
CA SER A 184 -23.95 1.01 18.15
C SER A 184 -25.31 0.61 17.58
N VAL A 185 -25.97 1.56 16.92
CA VAL A 185 -27.21 1.34 16.16
C VAL A 185 -26.97 0.45 14.93
N LEU A 186 -25.70 0.30 14.53
CA LEU A 186 -25.29 -0.45 13.35
C LEU A 186 -25.41 -1.97 13.57
N PRO A 187 -25.61 -2.75 12.49
CA PRO A 187 -25.64 -4.21 12.58
C PRO A 187 -24.38 -4.74 13.25
N ARG A 188 -24.55 -5.66 14.21
CA ARG A 188 -23.43 -6.27 14.91
C ARG A 188 -22.50 -6.98 13.92
N PRO A 189 -21.18 -6.74 14.01
CA PRO A 189 -20.22 -7.46 13.19
C PRO A 189 -20.25 -8.94 13.56
N LYS A 190 -19.92 -9.80 12.59
CA LYS A 190 -19.83 -11.25 12.82
C LYS A 190 -18.65 -11.63 13.70
N LEU A 191 -17.66 -10.75 13.83
CA LEU A 191 -16.40 -10.95 14.54
C LEU A 191 -16.30 -9.88 15.62
N THR A 192 -16.79 -10.21 16.81
CA THR A 192 -16.48 -9.46 18.05
C THR A 192 -15.36 -10.17 18.79
N SER A 193 -14.72 -9.49 19.75
CA SER A 193 -13.75 -10.16 20.62
C SER A 193 -14.35 -11.40 21.29
N ASP A 194 -13.59 -12.49 21.29
CA ASP A 194 -13.89 -13.71 22.05
C ASP A 194 -13.52 -13.57 23.54
N ASP A 195 -12.82 -12.49 23.90
CA ASP A 195 -12.49 -12.16 25.28
C ASP A 195 -13.75 -11.82 26.06
N ALA A 196 -13.93 -12.49 27.20
CA ALA A 196 -15.07 -12.28 28.06
C ALA A 196 -15.04 -10.92 28.76
N GLU A 197 -13.85 -10.32 28.93
CA GLU A 197 -13.64 -9.03 29.58
C GLU A 197 -13.80 -7.86 28.57
N ASP A 198 -13.41 -8.07 27.32
CA ASP A 198 -13.40 -7.05 26.26
C ASP A 198 -14.35 -7.36 25.07
N LYS A 199 -15.54 -7.90 25.36
CA LYS A 199 -16.56 -8.27 24.35
C LYS A 199 -16.99 -7.14 23.41
N GLU A 200 -16.77 -5.89 23.82
CA GLU A 200 -17.18 -4.70 23.06
C GLU A 200 -16.12 -4.27 22.03
N ARG A 201 -14.87 -4.75 22.16
CA ARG A 201 -13.81 -4.51 21.19
C ARG A 201 -14.13 -5.24 19.88
N CYS A 202 -13.91 -4.54 18.78
CA CYS A 202 -14.08 -5.11 17.45
C CYS A 202 -13.03 -4.58 16.49
N MET A 203 -12.47 -5.48 15.69
CA MET A 203 -11.61 -5.14 14.58
C MET A 203 -12.47 -4.92 13.32
N PRO A 204 -12.38 -3.75 12.66
CA PRO A 204 -13.07 -3.50 11.41
C PRO A 204 -12.47 -4.42 10.33
N LEU A 205 -13.32 -4.96 9.47
CA LEU A 205 -12.86 -5.71 8.30
C LEU A 205 -12.46 -4.78 7.17
N THR A 206 -12.98 -3.55 7.10
CA THR A 206 -12.59 -2.56 6.10
C THR A 206 -12.77 -1.15 6.64
N LEU A 207 -12.04 -0.17 6.10
CA LEU A 207 -12.27 1.25 6.40
C LEU A 207 -13.68 1.74 6.03
N LYS A 208 -14.36 1.09 5.09
CA LYS A 208 -15.74 1.44 4.70
C LYS A 208 -16.75 1.24 5.82
N GLU A 209 -16.43 0.45 6.84
CA GLU A 209 -17.31 0.32 8.01
C GLU A 209 -17.55 1.66 8.71
N PHE A 210 -16.61 2.59 8.59
CA PHE A 210 -16.72 3.92 9.17
C PHE A 210 -17.61 4.87 8.36
N GLU A 211 -17.88 4.59 7.07
CA GLU A 211 -18.76 5.41 6.22
C GLU A 211 -20.21 5.48 6.77
N VAL A 212 -20.62 4.47 7.55
CA VAL A 212 -21.96 4.40 8.14
C VAL A 212 -22.08 5.20 9.44
N LEU A 213 -20.99 5.79 9.93
CA LEU A 213 -21.03 6.63 11.14
C LEU A 213 -21.70 7.96 10.83
N GLU A 214 -22.77 8.31 11.56
CA GLU A 214 -23.58 9.52 11.33
C GLU A 214 -22.78 10.84 11.31
N ARG A 215 -21.59 10.85 11.92
CA ARG A 215 -20.73 12.03 12.04
C ARG A 215 -19.69 12.15 10.93
N LEU A 216 -19.58 11.17 10.04
CA LEU A 216 -18.59 11.15 8.97
C LEU A 216 -19.28 11.41 7.63
N ASP A 217 -18.74 12.35 6.85
CA ASP A 217 -19.18 12.58 5.47
C ASP A 217 -18.66 11.44 4.57
N GLU A 218 -19.52 10.92 3.70
CA GLU A 218 -19.20 9.96 2.63
C GLU A 218 -18.01 10.44 1.78
N ARG A 219 -17.88 11.76 1.60
CA ARG A 219 -16.75 12.37 0.87
C ARG A 219 -15.40 12.13 1.52
N LEU A 220 -15.33 11.79 2.81
CA LEU A 220 -14.07 11.44 3.47
C LEU A 220 -13.50 10.10 2.96
N PHE A 221 -14.34 9.23 2.40
CA PHE A 221 -13.98 7.87 1.99
C PHE A 221 -13.83 7.69 0.48
N ARG A 222 -13.94 8.79 -0.28
CA ARG A 222 -13.88 8.79 -1.74
C ARG A 222 -12.92 9.83 -2.25
N ASP A 223 -12.16 9.43 -3.25
CA ASP A 223 -11.34 10.34 -4.00
C ASP A 223 -12.22 11.11 -4.99
N PHE A 224 -12.02 12.42 -5.10
CA PHE A 224 -12.77 13.26 -6.04
C PHE A 224 -11.95 14.47 -6.46
N ARG A 225 -12.37 15.16 -7.52
CA ARG A 225 -11.82 16.47 -7.89
C ARG A 225 -12.69 17.59 -7.37
N ASP A 226 -12.07 18.59 -6.79
CA ASP A 226 -12.78 19.77 -6.30
C ASP A 226 -13.18 20.73 -7.44
N GLU A 227 -13.73 21.89 -7.07
CA GLU A 227 -14.14 22.92 -8.04
C GLU A 227 -12.96 23.54 -8.80
N ARG A 228 -11.75 23.43 -8.28
CA ARG A 228 -10.49 23.91 -8.91
C ARG A 228 -9.93 22.85 -9.85
N GLY A 229 -10.37 21.60 -9.70
CA GLY A 229 -9.89 20.43 -10.43
C GLY A 229 -8.74 19.73 -9.71
N ASP A 230 -8.41 20.16 -8.49
CA ASP A 230 -7.40 19.56 -7.64
C ASP A 230 -7.94 18.23 -7.10
N ILE A 231 -7.07 17.22 -7.02
CA ILE A 231 -7.44 15.90 -6.50
C ILE A 231 -7.52 15.97 -4.97
N VAL A 232 -8.69 15.62 -4.45
CA VAL A 232 -8.92 15.46 -3.02
C VAL A 232 -8.96 13.97 -2.71
N HIS A 233 -7.96 13.49 -1.97
CA HIS A 233 -7.85 12.10 -1.59
C HIS A 233 -8.79 11.74 -0.42
N SER A 234 -9.15 10.46 -0.38
CA SER A 234 -9.88 9.84 0.71
C SER A 234 -8.96 9.49 1.89
N LEU A 235 -9.57 9.28 3.06
CA LEU A 235 -8.88 8.73 4.23
C LEU A 235 -8.23 7.37 3.95
N SER A 236 -8.75 6.58 2.99
CA SER A 236 -8.18 5.27 2.64
C SER A 236 -6.80 5.36 1.99
N SER A 237 -6.42 6.54 1.50
CA SER A 237 -5.09 6.79 0.94
C SER A 237 -4.03 7.01 2.03
N TYR A 238 -4.45 7.31 3.27
CA TYR A 238 -3.57 7.66 4.40
C TYR A 238 -3.70 6.73 5.61
N LEU A 239 -4.82 6.01 5.70
CA LEU A 239 -5.13 5.09 6.79
C LEU A 239 -5.16 3.65 6.31
N THR A 240 -4.85 2.74 7.23
CA THR A 240 -5.02 1.29 7.04
C THR A 240 -5.65 0.64 8.27
N VAL A 241 -6.19 -0.57 8.09
CA VAL A 241 -6.68 -1.45 9.16
C VAL A 241 -6.02 -2.83 9.08
N TRP A 242 -4.97 -2.98 8.28
CA TRP A 242 -4.46 -4.29 7.89
C TRP A 242 -3.12 -4.64 8.51
N THR A 243 -2.33 -3.63 8.87
CA THR A 243 -0.90 -3.85 9.16
C THR A 243 -0.63 -4.35 10.57
N SER A 244 -1.62 -4.35 11.49
CA SER A 244 -1.45 -4.66 12.92
C SER A 244 -2.05 -6.03 13.26
N ILE A 245 -1.62 -7.07 12.56
CA ILE A 245 -1.88 -8.45 12.99
C ILE A 245 -0.64 -8.93 13.73
N THR A 246 -0.45 -8.47 14.97
CA THR A 246 0.37 -9.23 15.92
C THR A 246 -0.36 -10.56 16.14
N GLN A 247 0.04 -11.57 15.37
CA GLN A 247 -0.40 -12.94 15.60
C GLN A 247 0.08 -13.31 17.00
N GLY A 248 -0.88 -13.45 17.92
CA GLY A 248 -0.67 -13.43 19.37
C GLY A 248 0.66 -14.02 19.82
N ALA A 249 1.44 -13.20 20.53
CA ALA A 249 2.49 -13.71 21.40
C ALA A 249 1.89 -14.85 22.20
N THR A 250 2.49 -16.03 22.07
CA THR A 250 2.04 -17.22 22.77
C THR A 250 2.17 -16.91 24.25
N GLU A 251 1.04 -16.76 24.94
CA GLU A 251 0.99 -16.64 26.40
C GLU A 251 1.74 -17.84 27.00
N GLY A 252 2.93 -17.55 27.52
CA GLY A 252 3.84 -18.51 28.11
C GLY A 252 4.27 -18.06 29.50
N GLY A 253 3.30 -17.90 30.41
CA GLY A 253 3.46 -18.12 31.85
C GLY A 253 4.28 -17.10 32.64
N GLU A 254 3.57 -16.38 33.52
CA GLU A 254 4.10 -15.64 34.65
C GLU A 254 5.13 -16.43 35.48
N GLY A 255 6.23 -15.77 35.85
CA GLY A 255 7.21 -16.24 36.83
C GLY A 255 8.09 -15.08 37.29
N ALA A 256 7.68 -14.45 38.39
CA ALA A 256 8.25 -13.23 38.94
C ALA A 256 9.72 -13.32 39.43
N ALA A 257 10.35 -12.12 39.40
CA ALA A 257 11.28 -11.55 40.37
C ALA A 257 12.82 -11.70 40.21
N ALA A 258 13.44 -10.50 40.20
CA ALA A 258 14.67 -10.10 40.91
C ALA A 258 16.05 -10.46 40.32
N GLY A 259 16.70 -9.42 39.75
CA GLY A 259 17.99 -8.88 40.24
C GLY A 259 19.28 -9.71 40.08
N GLY A 260 20.26 -9.09 39.39
CA GLY A 260 21.68 -9.17 39.80
C GLY A 260 22.61 -10.06 38.97
N ALA A 261 23.58 -9.38 38.34
CA ALA A 261 24.93 -9.79 37.95
C ALA A 261 25.41 -11.25 38.15
N GLY A 262 26.05 -11.78 37.10
CA GLY A 262 27.31 -12.53 37.24
C GLY A 262 27.37 -13.96 36.70
N ALA A 263 28.23 -14.14 35.69
CA ALA A 263 29.14 -15.27 35.45
C ALA A 263 28.61 -16.70 35.15
N GLN A 264 29.11 -17.21 34.01
CA GLN A 264 29.68 -18.56 33.75
C GLN A 264 29.15 -19.76 34.56
N ASN A 265 28.69 -20.82 33.87
CA ASN A 265 29.53 -21.98 33.47
C ASN A 265 28.69 -23.26 33.20
N GLN A 266 28.96 -23.88 32.04
CA GLN A 266 29.07 -25.33 31.78
C GLN A 266 28.04 -26.37 32.28
N ASN A 267 27.46 -27.05 31.28
CA ASN A 267 27.55 -28.51 31.04
C ASN A 267 26.56 -29.44 31.78
N GLN A 268 25.59 -30.01 31.05
CA GLN A 268 25.51 -31.46 30.71
C GLN A 268 24.08 -31.90 30.30
N ASN A 269 23.96 -32.22 29.01
CA ASN A 269 23.56 -33.53 28.47
C ASN A 269 22.28 -34.23 29.04
N GLN A 270 21.19 -34.26 28.27
CA GLN A 270 20.39 -35.48 28.09
C GLN A 270 19.37 -35.41 26.93
N ASN A 271 19.43 -36.44 26.09
CA ASN A 271 18.37 -37.09 25.33
C ASN A 271 17.49 -36.27 24.37
N GLN A 272 17.80 -36.48 23.10
CA GLN A 272 16.89 -36.46 21.95
C GLN A 272 15.54 -37.12 22.28
N ASN A 273 14.49 -36.33 22.31
CA ASN A 273 13.19 -36.77 21.86
C ASN A 273 12.65 -35.72 20.88
N GLN A 274 12.48 -36.20 19.66
CA GLN A 274 12.09 -35.46 18.47
C GLN A 274 10.59 -35.14 18.57
N SER A 275 10.26 -33.90 18.90
CA SER A 275 8.96 -33.31 18.58
C SER A 275 9.23 -32.00 17.85
N GLY A 276 9.03 -32.03 16.53
CA GLY A 276 9.23 -30.88 15.65
C GLY A 276 8.29 -29.74 16.03
N GLY A 277 8.80 -28.78 16.79
CA GLY A 277 8.30 -27.42 16.83
C GLY A 277 9.06 -26.64 15.77
N GLY A 278 8.51 -26.59 14.56
CA GLY A 278 8.94 -25.63 13.56
C GLY A 278 8.57 -24.25 14.08
N SER A 279 9.52 -23.60 14.75
CA SER A 279 9.56 -22.15 14.85
C SER A 279 9.80 -21.66 13.43
N GLY A 280 8.69 -21.41 12.73
CA GLY A 280 8.73 -20.67 11.48
C GLY A 280 9.16 -19.26 11.82
N SER A 281 10.28 -18.83 11.24
CA SER A 281 10.68 -17.43 11.12
C SER A 281 9.47 -16.64 10.63
N SER A 282 8.80 -15.95 11.56
CA SER A 282 7.96 -14.81 11.24
C SER A 282 8.91 -13.69 10.81
N GLY A 283 8.47 -12.84 9.87
CA GLY A 283 9.25 -11.71 9.37
C GLY A 283 9.94 -10.97 10.51
N ASP A 284 11.27 -10.87 10.42
CA ASP A 284 12.19 -10.41 11.47
C ASP A 284 12.10 -8.89 11.74
N ASP A 285 10.97 -8.25 11.44
CA ASP A 285 10.75 -6.84 11.76
C ASP A 285 9.91 -6.73 13.04
N PRO A 286 10.52 -6.51 14.22
CA PRO A 286 9.83 -6.54 15.51
C PRO A 286 8.76 -5.45 15.64
N ASN A 287 8.76 -4.45 14.75
CA ASN A 287 7.82 -3.33 14.75
C ASN A 287 6.72 -3.44 13.69
N TRP A 288 6.60 -4.61 13.02
CA TRP A 288 5.57 -4.82 12.01
C TRP A 288 4.17 -4.44 12.51
N GLY A 289 3.52 -3.53 11.78
CA GLY A 289 2.17 -3.04 12.05
C GLY A 289 2.07 -1.75 12.87
N VAL A 290 3.21 -1.31 13.41
CA VAL A 290 3.35 -0.01 14.05
C VAL A 290 4.20 0.93 13.21
N CYS A 291 5.26 0.39 12.60
CA CYS A 291 6.14 1.13 11.72
C CYS A 291 5.46 1.55 10.40
N VAL A 292 5.93 2.66 9.84
CA VAL A 292 5.45 3.24 8.59
C VAL A 292 6.57 3.23 7.55
N ASN A 293 6.30 2.69 6.36
CA ASN A 293 7.31 2.65 5.30
C ASN A 293 7.64 4.06 4.79
N VAL A 294 8.87 4.52 5.06
CA VAL A 294 9.34 5.86 4.71
C VAL A 294 9.49 6.08 3.20
N ASN A 295 9.61 5.03 2.39
CA ASN A 295 9.75 5.14 0.93
C ASN A 295 8.41 5.40 0.22
N THR A 296 7.31 4.96 0.81
CA THR A 296 5.97 4.98 0.18
C THR A 296 4.99 5.91 0.91
N ALA A 297 5.27 6.25 2.17
CA ALA A 297 4.35 7.01 3.01
C ALA A 297 4.08 8.42 2.47
N PRO A 298 2.80 8.85 2.36
CA PRO A 298 2.47 10.22 2.02
C PRO A 298 3.05 11.24 3.01
N VAL A 299 3.33 12.45 2.55
CA VAL A 299 3.89 13.53 3.38
C VAL A 299 3.02 13.83 4.61
N ALA A 300 1.70 13.81 4.45
CA ALA A 300 0.76 14.02 5.55
C ALA A 300 0.88 12.92 6.63
N VAL A 301 1.14 11.67 6.23
CA VAL A 301 1.39 10.55 7.15
C VAL A 301 2.67 10.80 7.93
N LEU A 302 3.77 11.12 7.25
CA LEU A 302 5.07 11.39 7.88
C LEU A 302 4.98 12.54 8.90
N LYS A 303 4.37 13.66 8.51
CA LYS A 303 4.17 14.83 9.39
C LYS A 303 3.26 14.53 10.59
N ALA A 304 2.38 13.54 10.48
CA ALA A 304 1.48 13.14 11.56
C ALA A 304 2.13 12.21 12.59
N LEU A 305 3.29 11.59 12.31
CA LEU A 305 3.93 10.62 13.22
C LEU A 305 4.37 11.26 14.55
N VAL A 306 5.05 12.40 14.49
CA VAL A 306 5.70 13.03 15.67
C VAL A 306 5.36 14.52 15.73
N ASP A 307 5.19 15.09 16.93
CA ASP A 307 4.70 16.47 17.10
C ASP A 307 5.64 17.45 16.36
N ASP A 308 5.09 18.45 15.69
CA ASP A 308 5.87 19.47 14.94
C ASP A 308 6.85 20.23 15.86
N ARG A 309 6.59 20.25 17.18
CA ARG A 309 7.51 20.79 18.19
C ARG A 309 8.72 19.91 18.45
N GLU A 310 8.58 18.59 18.27
CA GLU A 310 9.66 17.60 18.42
C GLU A 310 10.43 17.46 17.10
N VAL A 311 9.71 17.31 15.98
CA VAL A 311 10.27 17.16 14.64
C VAL A 311 9.59 18.15 13.71
N GLY A 312 10.30 19.23 13.37
CA GLY A 312 9.74 20.29 12.54
C GLY A 312 9.38 19.81 11.13
N SER A 313 8.27 20.31 10.58
CA SER A 313 7.74 19.95 9.27
C SER A 313 8.75 19.98 8.12
N ARG A 314 9.75 20.87 8.19
CA ARG A 314 10.83 20.97 7.19
C ARG A 314 11.72 19.75 7.11
N PHE A 315 11.90 19.03 8.21
CA PHE A 315 12.64 17.77 8.20
C PHE A 315 11.90 16.75 7.32
N TRP A 316 10.59 16.63 7.47
CA TRP A 316 9.77 15.75 6.64
C TRP A 316 9.76 16.16 5.17
N ASP A 317 9.76 17.48 4.88
CA ASP A 317 9.93 17.97 3.52
C ASP A 317 11.29 17.53 2.94
N ALA A 318 12.36 17.56 3.73
CA ALA A 318 13.69 17.10 3.32
C ALA A 318 13.78 15.57 3.12
N VAL A 319 13.09 14.78 3.95
CA VAL A 319 12.97 13.31 3.77
C VAL A 319 12.29 13.00 2.43
N VAL A 320 11.21 13.72 2.14
CA VAL A 320 10.45 13.56 0.88
C VAL A 320 11.26 14.07 -0.31
N GLU A 321 12.00 15.17 -0.16
CA GLU A 321 12.93 15.67 -1.18
C GLU A 321 14.02 14.64 -1.47
N TYR A 322 14.65 14.08 -0.44
CA TYR A 322 15.70 13.05 -0.56
C TYR A 322 15.24 11.87 -1.41
N ARG A 323 14.11 11.23 -1.07
CA ARG A 323 13.55 10.09 -1.85
C ARG A 323 12.99 10.47 -3.23
N ASN A 324 13.06 11.75 -3.60
CA ASN A 324 12.63 12.24 -4.90
C ASN A 324 13.77 12.85 -5.72
N LEU A 325 15.00 12.87 -5.21
CA LEU A 325 16.19 13.23 -5.96
C LEU A 325 16.41 12.21 -7.08
N GLU A 326 16.85 12.69 -8.26
CA GLU A 326 17.24 11.80 -9.34
C GLU A 326 18.48 11.01 -8.92
N LYS A 327 18.41 9.68 -9.04
CA LYS A 327 19.54 8.81 -8.71
C LYS A 327 20.70 9.19 -9.60
N LYS A 328 21.80 9.64 -9.00
CA LYS A 328 22.99 9.99 -9.78
C LYS A 328 23.59 8.70 -10.29
N GLU A 329 23.73 8.57 -11.61
CA GLU A 329 24.56 7.53 -12.20
C GLU A 329 25.97 7.68 -11.62
N GLU A 330 26.34 6.81 -10.67
CA GLU A 330 27.72 6.74 -10.23
C GLU A 330 28.56 6.23 -11.39
N GLU A 331 29.56 7.02 -11.80
CA GLU A 331 30.52 6.67 -12.86
C GLU A 331 31.35 5.43 -12.43
N GLY A 332 30.78 4.22 -12.48
CA GLY A 332 31.53 3.00 -12.20
C GLY A 332 30.76 1.77 -11.76
N GLU A 333 29.50 1.88 -11.33
CA GLU A 333 28.71 0.71 -10.94
C GLU A 333 27.84 0.24 -12.11
N GLU A 334 28.23 -0.88 -12.71
CA GLU A 334 27.36 -1.68 -13.57
C GLU A 334 26.15 -2.10 -12.72
N SER A 335 25.09 -1.28 -12.71
CA SER A 335 23.85 -1.61 -12.02
C SER A 335 23.32 -2.92 -12.59
N SER A 336 23.37 -3.97 -11.77
CA SER A 336 22.84 -5.27 -12.13
C SER A 336 21.32 -5.23 -12.08
N GLY A 337 20.68 -4.61 -13.08
CA GLY A 337 19.22 -4.62 -13.15
C GLY A 337 18.58 -3.80 -14.27
N SER A 338 19.21 -2.73 -14.74
CA SER A 338 18.66 -1.88 -15.81
C SER A 338 19.68 -1.74 -16.92
N THR A 339 19.61 -2.63 -17.92
CA THR A 339 20.34 -2.48 -19.18
C THR A 339 19.95 -1.17 -19.85
N THR A 340 20.75 -0.13 -19.63
CA THR A 340 20.68 1.12 -20.39
C THR A 340 22.07 1.63 -20.78
N ASP A 341 22.96 0.71 -21.15
CA ASP A 341 24.25 1.01 -21.80
C ASP A 341 24.18 0.87 -23.35
N ASP A 342 22.97 0.94 -23.93
CA ASP A 342 22.80 1.05 -25.37
C ASP A 342 22.21 2.43 -25.71
N PRO A 343 22.92 3.34 -26.40
CA PRO A 343 22.36 4.61 -26.88
C PRO A 343 21.22 4.43 -27.91
N THR A 344 20.82 3.19 -28.19
CA THR A 344 19.64 2.82 -28.99
C THR A 344 18.47 2.25 -28.19
N SER A 345 18.59 2.05 -26.87
CA SER A 345 17.45 1.62 -26.04
C SER A 345 16.48 2.78 -25.82
N GLU A 346 15.22 2.60 -26.25
CA GLU A 346 14.16 3.58 -26.03
C GLU A 346 13.96 3.80 -24.52
N PRO A 347 13.85 5.06 -24.04
CA PRO A 347 13.62 5.34 -22.63
C PRO A 347 12.34 4.64 -22.18
N GLN A 348 12.37 3.99 -21.02
CA GLN A 348 11.15 3.43 -20.44
C GLN A 348 10.19 4.59 -20.18
N LEU A 349 8.97 4.47 -20.70
CA LEU A 349 7.95 5.49 -20.57
C LEU A 349 6.95 5.12 -19.47
N ASP A 350 6.51 6.13 -18.71
CA ASP A 350 5.47 6.01 -17.71
C ASP A 350 4.07 5.86 -18.34
N GLU A 351 3.01 5.85 -17.53
CA GLU A 351 1.64 5.72 -18.03
C GLU A 351 1.18 6.86 -18.97
N ASN A 352 1.91 7.98 -18.98
CA ASN A 352 1.63 9.18 -19.76
C ASN A 352 2.54 9.31 -21.00
N GLY A 353 3.50 8.41 -21.17
CA GLY A 353 4.47 8.49 -22.25
C GLY A 353 5.67 9.40 -21.93
N GLU A 354 5.89 9.73 -20.66
CA GLU A 354 7.02 10.52 -20.17
C GLU A 354 8.17 9.58 -19.76
N PRO A 355 9.45 9.94 -19.96
CA PRO A 355 10.56 9.11 -19.53
C PRO A 355 10.53 8.92 -18.02
N ILE A 356 10.69 7.67 -17.60
CA ILE A 356 10.80 7.32 -16.18
C ILE A 356 12.15 7.84 -15.68
N ILE A 357 12.08 8.70 -14.67
CA ILE A 357 13.25 9.20 -13.95
C ILE A 357 13.49 8.28 -12.75
N GLU A 358 14.66 7.66 -12.67
CA GLU A 358 15.06 6.89 -11.48
C GLU A 358 15.36 7.85 -10.32
N ARG A 359 14.85 7.51 -9.13
CA ARG A 359 14.87 8.36 -7.94
C ARG A 359 15.54 7.59 -6.81
N GLU A 360 16.20 8.32 -5.93
CA GLU A 360 16.75 7.78 -4.69
C GLU A 360 15.62 7.26 -3.80
N PHE A 361 15.92 6.28 -2.97
CA PHE A 361 15.04 5.77 -1.92
C PHE A 361 15.92 5.31 -0.75
N PHE A 362 15.30 5.05 0.40
CA PHE A 362 16.02 4.56 1.58
C PHE A 362 16.14 3.05 1.51
N ASP A 363 17.35 2.52 1.38
CA ASP A 363 17.60 1.08 1.49
C ASP A 363 17.54 0.64 2.95
N SER A 364 18.12 1.46 3.82
CA SER A 364 18.13 1.29 5.26
C SER A 364 17.60 2.52 6.00
N LEU A 365 17.16 2.34 7.25
CA LEU A 365 16.83 3.47 8.13
C LEU A 365 18.09 4.24 8.58
N GLU A 366 19.29 3.71 8.36
CA GLU A 366 20.55 4.38 8.72
C GLU A 366 20.80 5.59 7.81
N GLU A 367 20.38 5.54 6.56
CA GLU A 367 20.44 6.64 5.58
C GLU A 367 19.62 7.87 5.98
N LEU A 368 18.71 7.77 6.96
CA LEU A 368 18.10 8.97 7.57
C LEU A 368 19.15 9.93 8.13
N ALA A 369 20.37 9.45 8.41
CA ALA A 369 21.50 10.27 8.81
C ALA A 369 21.97 11.25 7.73
N GLU A 370 21.69 10.98 6.46
CA GLU A 370 22.08 11.82 5.32
C GLU A 370 21.11 12.99 5.06
N VAL A 371 19.90 12.90 5.61
CA VAL A 371 18.86 13.91 5.42
C VAL A 371 19.18 15.20 6.22
N ASP A 372 19.09 16.37 5.57
CA ASP A 372 19.30 17.65 6.27
C ASP A 372 18.35 17.81 7.45
N GLY A 373 18.92 18.16 8.60
CA GLY A 373 18.20 18.35 9.85
C GLY A 373 18.22 17.14 10.78
N TRP A 374 18.59 15.93 10.32
CA TRP A 374 18.68 14.75 11.20
C TRP A 374 19.62 14.98 12.38
N GLU A 375 20.81 15.53 12.12
CA GLU A 375 21.81 15.85 13.15
C GLU A 375 21.31 16.86 14.20
N ARG A 376 20.26 17.63 13.89
CA ARG A 376 19.69 18.63 14.81
C ARG A 376 18.65 18.03 15.76
N LEU A 377 18.16 16.82 15.49
CA LEU A 377 17.21 16.12 16.34
C LEU A 377 17.91 15.54 17.57
N GLU A 378 17.20 15.48 18.69
CA GLU A 378 17.67 14.81 19.91
C GLU A 378 17.75 13.29 19.69
N GLU A 379 18.71 12.62 20.32
CA GLU A 379 18.92 11.17 20.21
C GLU A 379 17.69 10.36 20.63
N THR A 380 16.94 10.83 21.64
CA THR A 380 15.67 10.23 22.09
C THR A 380 14.61 10.25 20.99
N ILE A 381 14.52 11.36 20.24
CA ILE A 381 13.59 11.52 19.12
C ILE A 381 14.02 10.65 17.94
N ARG A 382 15.32 10.57 17.64
CA ARG A 382 15.84 9.68 16.58
C ARG A 382 15.50 8.22 16.86
N GLY A 383 15.70 7.74 18.09
CA GLY A 383 15.31 6.38 18.48
C GLY A 383 13.80 6.14 18.36
N LYS A 384 12.97 7.13 18.71
CA LYS A 384 11.52 7.07 18.49
C LYS A 384 11.16 6.99 17.00
N LEU A 385 11.84 7.75 16.15
CA LEU A 385 11.63 7.71 14.69
C LEU A 385 12.05 6.35 14.10
N GLN A 386 13.19 5.80 14.52
CA GLN A 386 13.63 4.47 14.09
C GLN A 386 12.65 3.36 14.49
N ASN A 387 11.89 3.52 15.58
CA ASN A 387 10.84 2.58 15.96
C ASN A 387 9.53 2.76 15.20
N LEU A 388 9.27 3.97 14.66
CA LEU A 388 8.04 4.31 13.95
C LEU A 388 8.16 4.21 12.44
N LEU A 389 9.36 4.02 11.90
CA LEU A 389 9.63 3.94 10.47
C LEU A 389 10.16 2.55 10.11
N CYS A 390 9.95 2.15 8.86
CA CYS A 390 10.57 1.00 8.22
C CYS A 390 10.86 1.33 6.75
N THR A 391 11.60 0.47 6.07
CA THR A 391 11.79 0.52 4.60
C THR A 391 11.06 -0.62 3.88
N ARG A 392 10.48 -1.57 4.63
CA ARG A 392 9.79 -2.76 4.12
C ARG A 392 8.28 -2.69 4.24
N SER A 393 7.64 -3.44 3.38
CA SER A 393 6.18 -3.57 3.29
C SER A 393 5.76 -5.04 3.18
N HIS A 394 4.62 -5.32 3.78
CA HIS A 394 4.02 -6.63 3.86
C HIS A 394 2.60 -6.64 3.31
N VAL A 395 1.87 -5.52 3.41
CA VAL A 395 0.48 -5.46 2.97
C VAL A 395 0.33 -4.47 1.81
N PHE A 396 -0.36 -4.91 0.76
CA PHE A 396 -0.57 -4.12 -0.45
C PHE A 396 -2.05 -4.09 -0.83
N SER A 397 -2.53 -2.92 -1.24
CA SER A 397 -3.82 -2.74 -1.89
C SER A 397 -3.63 -2.61 -3.40
N ILE A 398 -4.21 -3.53 -4.16
CA ILE A 398 -4.17 -3.56 -5.62
C ILE A 398 -5.53 -3.09 -6.14
N TYR A 399 -5.49 -2.03 -6.94
CA TYR A 399 -6.64 -1.45 -7.60
C TYR A 399 -6.54 -1.72 -9.10
N VAL A 400 -7.59 -2.31 -9.67
CA VAL A 400 -7.71 -2.52 -11.11
C VAL A 400 -8.97 -1.83 -11.60
N THR A 401 -8.80 -0.84 -12.48
CA THR A 401 -9.89 -0.14 -13.15
C THR A 401 -9.97 -0.61 -14.59
N ALA A 402 -11.01 -1.37 -14.91
CA ALA A 402 -11.34 -1.77 -16.26
C ALA A 402 -12.30 -0.77 -16.93
N ARG A 403 -12.03 -0.46 -18.19
CA ARG A 403 -12.83 0.45 -19.00
C ARG A 403 -13.13 -0.18 -20.36
N ARG A 404 -14.37 -0.04 -20.82
CA ARG A 404 -14.77 -0.42 -22.18
C ARG A 404 -15.64 0.65 -22.80
N LYS A 405 -15.37 0.93 -24.07
CA LYS A 405 -16.13 1.86 -24.90
C LYS A 405 -17.51 1.28 -25.18
N THR A 406 -18.59 2.06 -24.97
CA THR A 406 -19.96 1.66 -25.32
C THR A 406 -20.58 2.51 -26.44
N GLY A 407 -19.85 3.51 -26.96
CA GLY A 407 -20.26 4.38 -28.06
C GLY A 407 -19.48 4.16 -29.37
N GLN A 408 -20.12 4.38 -30.52
CA GLN A 408 -19.51 4.22 -31.86
C GLN A 408 -18.56 5.35 -32.30
N ASN A 409 -18.59 6.52 -31.64
CA ASN A 409 -17.87 7.73 -32.09
C ASN A 409 -17.03 8.41 -30.99
N ASP A 410 -16.91 7.82 -29.81
CA ASP A 410 -16.13 8.40 -28.73
C ASP A 410 -14.80 7.62 -28.64
N GLU A 411 -13.77 8.12 -29.32
CA GLU A 411 -12.41 7.71 -29.04
C GLU A 411 -12.13 8.10 -27.58
N PHE A 412 -12.04 7.13 -26.66
CA PHE A 412 -11.18 7.37 -25.48
C PHE A 412 -9.81 7.68 -26.06
N GLY A 413 -9.36 8.91 -25.86
CA GLY A 413 -8.33 9.56 -26.67
C GLY A 413 -7.00 8.82 -26.78
N GLY A 414 -6.14 9.26 -27.71
CA GLY A 414 -4.72 8.94 -27.73
C GLY A 414 -4.34 7.46 -27.96
N TYR A 415 -3.54 7.23 -29.00
CA TYR A 415 -2.70 6.04 -29.07
C TYR A 415 -1.74 6.02 -27.84
N LEU A 416 -1.37 4.82 -27.38
CA LEU A 416 -0.24 4.63 -26.45
C LEU A 416 0.94 5.52 -26.90
N GLY A 417 1.42 6.42 -26.03
CA GLY A 417 2.57 7.29 -26.30
C GLY A 417 2.29 8.74 -26.72
N THR A 418 1.07 9.26 -26.53
CA THR A 418 0.82 10.73 -26.66
C THR A 418 0.47 11.32 -25.29
N PRO A 419 1.24 12.28 -24.75
CA PRO A 419 0.93 12.94 -23.49
C PRO A 419 -0.47 13.56 -23.56
N ARG A 420 -1.38 13.14 -22.69
CA ARG A 420 -2.74 13.64 -22.70
C ARG A 420 -2.88 14.89 -21.83
N GLN A 421 -3.47 15.92 -22.42
CA GLN A 421 -4.12 17.05 -21.75
C GLN A 421 -5.44 16.63 -21.03
N GLY A 422 -5.54 15.41 -20.52
CA GLY A 422 -6.79 14.63 -20.56
C GLY A 422 -7.19 13.83 -19.32
N GLU A 423 -6.63 14.07 -18.13
CA GLU A 423 -7.17 13.45 -16.90
C GLU A 423 -8.66 13.82 -16.68
N ARG A 424 -9.07 15.02 -17.11
CA ARG A 424 -10.47 15.48 -17.07
C ARG A 424 -11.41 14.76 -18.05
N GLU A 425 -10.89 14.18 -19.13
CA GLU A 425 -11.71 13.45 -20.11
C GLU A 425 -11.91 11.99 -19.72
N ASP A 426 -10.94 11.41 -19.00
CA ASP A 426 -10.98 10.04 -18.52
C ASP A 426 -12.12 9.75 -17.52
N GLU A 427 -12.55 10.75 -16.76
CA GLU A 427 -13.72 10.68 -15.87
C GLU A 427 -15.04 11.00 -16.58
N ARG A 428 -14.99 11.76 -17.67
CA ARG A 428 -16.16 12.15 -18.47
C ARG A 428 -16.54 11.11 -19.53
N GLY A 429 -15.73 10.07 -19.71
CA GLY A 429 -15.93 9.04 -20.73
C GLY A 429 -17.29 8.35 -20.59
N LYS A 430 -18.08 8.36 -21.68
CA LYS A 430 -19.34 7.60 -21.80
C LYS A 430 -19.03 6.11 -22.05
N GLY A 431 -18.39 5.46 -21.10
CA GLY A 431 -18.08 4.03 -21.15
C GLY A 431 -18.52 3.29 -19.89
N LEU A 432 -18.43 1.97 -19.95
CA LEU A 432 -18.55 1.15 -18.75
C LEU A 432 -17.20 1.19 -18.02
N VAL A 433 -17.26 1.46 -16.72
CA VAL A 433 -16.10 1.48 -15.82
C VAL A 433 -16.37 0.52 -14.68
N ARG A 434 -15.38 -0.29 -14.35
CA ARG A 434 -15.41 -1.26 -13.26
C ARG A 434 -14.10 -1.17 -12.50
N THR A 435 -14.16 -0.69 -11.26
CA THR A 435 -12.98 -0.65 -10.38
C THR A 435 -13.11 -1.73 -9.31
N VAL A 436 -12.05 -2.50 -9.13
CA VAL A 436 -11.96 -3.54 -8.11
C VAL A 436 -10.71 -3.31 -7.27
N ARG A 437 -10.86 -3.43 -5.96
CA ARG A 437 -9.75 -3.49 -4.99
C ARG A 437 -9.58 -4.92 -4.51
N SER A 438 -8.32 -5.34 -4.42
CA SER A 438 -7.89 -6.52 -3.67
C SER A 438 -6.82 -6.10 -2.66
N VAL A 439 -6.89 -6.62 -1.44
CA VAL A 439 -5.86 -6.39 -0.40
C VAL A 439 -5.15 -7.72 -0.19
N VAL A 440 -3.83 -7.70 -0.23
CA VAL A 440 -3.00 -8.88 -0.10
C VAL A 440 -1.93 -8.70 0.96
N TRP A 441 -1.59 -9.79 1.63
CA TRP A 441 -0.46 -9.90 2.53
C TRP A 441 0.63 -10.74 1.89
N ARG A 442 1.81 -10.16 1.72
CA ARG A 442 3.05 -10.79 1.26
C ARG A 442 3.75 -11.41 2.46
N TYR A 443 3.58 -12.72 2.61
CA TYR A 443 4.15 -13.51 3.70
C TYR A 443 5.41 -14.24 3.22
N GLY A 444 6.57 -13.87 3.77
CA GLY A 444 7.82 -14.61 3.59
C GLY A 444 7.98 -15.67 4.69
N SER A 445 8.33 -16.90 4.31
CA SER A 445 8.71 -17.96 5.26
C SER A 445 9.88 -18.75 4.70
N GLY A 446 11.10 -18.40 5.13
CA GLY A 446 12.33 -18.91 4.54
C GLY A 446 12.51 -18.41 3.11
N GLU A 447 12.82 -19.31 2.17
CA GLU A 447 12.99 -19.01 0.74
C GLU A 447 11.66 -18.86 -0.02
N ASP A 448 10.52 -19.20 0.60
CA ASP A 448 9.21 -19.16 -0.06
C ASP A 448 8.44 -17.89 0.32
N VAL A 449 8.10 -17.08 -0.69
CA VAL A 449 7.15 -15.97 -0.56
C VAL A 449 5.75 -16.41 -1.00
N LYS A 450 4.74 -16.08 -0.20
CA LYS A 450 3.33 -16.40 -0.45
C LYS A 450 2.51 -15.12 -0.41
N ILE A 451 1.59 -14.98 -1.37
CA ILE A 451 0.60 -13.91 -1.39
C ILE A 451 -0.71 -14.46 -0.84
N ILE A 452 -1.18 -13.89 0.26
CA ILE A 452 -2.43 -14.26 0.94
C ILE A 452 -3.44 -13.14 0.75
N PRO A 453 -4.53 -13.33 -0.01
CA PRO A 453 -5.55 -12.31 -0.16
C PRO A 453 -6.33 -12.13 1.14
N LEU A 454 -6.23 -10.94 1.73
CA LEU A 454 -7.06 -10.50 2.86
C LEU A 454 -8.44 -10.08 2.38
N VAL A 455 -8.47 -9.31 1.29
CA VAL A 455 -9.68 -8.98 0.54
C VAL A 455 -9.46 -9.43 -0.90
N ARG A 456 -10.17 -10.50 -1.30
CA ARG A 456 -10.01 -11.04 -2.65
C ARG A 456 -10.63 -10.12 -3.71
N TRP A 457 -11.80 -9.56 -3.44
CA TRP A 457 -12.57 -8.85 -4.44
C TRP A 457 -13.53 -7.87 -3.79
N GLU A 458 -13.27 -6.58 -3.98
CA GLU A 458 -14.15 -5.51 -3.54
C GLU A 458 -14.41 -4.56 -4.71
N VAL A 459 -15.67 -4.36 -5.05
CA VAL A 459 -16.05 -3.42 -6.09
C VAL A 459 -16.10 -2.01 -5.51
N LEU A 460 -15.46 -1.06 -6.20
CA LEU A 460 -15.53 0.37 -5.89
C LEU A 460 -16.42 1.09 -6.91
N ASP A 461 -17.12 2.11 -6.44
CA ASP A 461 -17.93 3.03 -7.25
C ASP A 461 -17.16 4.29 -7.68
N TYR A 462 -15.89 4.40 -7.27
CA TYR A 462 -14.96 5.45 -7.66
C TYR A 462 -13.66 4.88 -8.24
N THR A 463 -12.84 5.73 -8.85
CA THR A 463 -11.49 5.39 -9.31
C THR A 463 -10.48 6.02 -8.35
N PRO A 464 -9.56 5.25 -7.74
CA PRO A 464 -8.55 5.79 -6.85
C PRO A 464 -7.51 6.62 -7.63
N PHE A 465 -7.06 7.71 -7.03
CA PHE A 465 -5.89 8.44 -7.51
C PHE A 465 -4.65 8.05 -6.72
N ASP A 466 -3.51 8.15 -7.38
CA ASP A 466 -2.23 7.99 -6.70
C ASP A 466 -1.92 9.26 -5.90
N VAL A 467 -1.32 9.08 -4.72
CA VAL A 467 -0.94 10.21 -3.85
C VAL A 467 0.47 10.60 -4.22
N ILE A 468 0.61 11.65 -5.03
CA ILE A 468 1.90 12.11 -5.50
C ILE A 468 2.51 13.07 -4.47
N ASP A 469 3.75 12.83 -4.09
CA ASP A 469 4.48 13.64 -3.08
C ASP A 469 4.66 15.09 -3.51
N PHE A 470 4.98 15.30 -4.79
CA PHE A 470 5.07 16.59 -5.43
C PHE A 470 4.20 16.55 -6.69
N PRO A 471 3.08 17.31 -6.75
CA PRO A 471 2.37 17.46 -8.01
C PRO A 471 3.35 18.05 -9.02
N VAL A 472 3.59 17.35 -10.12
CA VAL A 472 4.45 17.83 -11.20
C VAL A 472 3.89 19.17 -11.67
N GLU A 473 4.68 20.25 -11.55
CA GLU A 473 4.24 21.59 -11.92
C GLU A 473 3.69 21.58 -13.36
N GLY A 474 2.40 21.87 -13.52
CA GLY A 474 1.75 21.97 -14.83
C GLY A 474 0.91 20.77 -15.28
N ARG A 475 0.62 19.78 -14.42
CA ARG A 475 -0.44 18.78 -14.66
C ARG A 475 -1.85 19.36 -14.53
#